data_AF-A0A5R8KKC3-F1
#
_entry.id   AF-A0A5R8KKC3-F1
#
_cell.length_a   1.000
_cell.length_b   1.000
_cell.length_c   1.000
_cell.angle_alpha   90.00
_cell.angle_beta   90.00
_cell.angle_gamma   90.00
#
_symmetry.space_group_name_H-M   'P 1'
#
loop_
_entity.id
_entity.type
_entity.pdbx_description
1 polymer ?
#
loop_
_entity_poly.entity_id
_entity_poly.type
_entity_poly.pdbx_seq_one_letter_code
_entity_poly.pdbx_strand_id
1 'polypeptide(L)'
;MSFPDQSKADWPISLTELIARRDVYSRRIGRVGGTSMVLLFSFLFGNFFLIRWLERDEKMPNWLAAVGVVVLFSYLFGNMFFLLWNHKKATKSCNLQCPHCAKPLTDKILIPVAIATGRCGNCGGLLIIDHPNSQEPDNSGNRLGRAE
;
A
#
# COMPACT_ATOMS: atom_id res chain seq x y z
N MET A 1 7.06 6.18 -21.11
CA MET A 1 7.42 5.34 -19.95
C MET A 1 6.58 4.08 -20.03
N SER A 2 7.15 3.05 -20.63
CA SER A 2 6.52 1.73 -20.77
C SER A 2 6.56 1.07 -19.39
N PHE A 3 5.39 0.75 -18.84
CA PHE A 3 5.32 -0.04 -17.61
C PHE A 3 5.78 -1.47 -17.94
N PRO A 4 6.65 -2.09 -17.14
CA PRO A 4 7.02 -3.49 -17.34
C PRO A 4 5.75 -4.35 -17.30
N ASP A 5 5.72 -5.33 -18.21
CA ASP A 5 4.60 -6.22 -18.44
C ASP A 5 4.19 -6.89 -17.11
N GLN A 6 2.91 -6.78 -16.74
CA GLN A 6 2.39 -7.24 -15.43
C GLN A 6 2.14 -8.76 -15.39
N SER A 7 2.85 -9.53 -16.22
CA SER A 7 2.91 -10.98 -16.05
C SER A 7 3.50 -11.30 -14.68
N LYS A 8 3.05 -12.42 -14.08
CA LYS A 8 3.43 -12.90 -12.75
C LYS A 8 4.91 -12.62 -12.45
N ALA A 9 5.20 -12.10 -11.26
CA ALA A 9 6.60 -11.97 -10.84
C ALA A 9 7.22 -13.36 -10.76
N ASP A 10 8.25 -13.62 -11.56
CA ASP A 10 9.07 -14.82 -11.42
C ASP A 10 9.98 -14.61 -10.21
N TRP A 11 9.60 -15.25 -9.10
CA TRP A 11 10.38 -15.24 -7.87
C TRP A 11 11.48 -16.29 -7.94
N PRO A 12 12.67 -16.05 -7.35
CA PRO A 12 13.09 -14.83 -6.64
C PRO A 12 13.45 -13.68 -7.59
N ILE A 13 13.12 -12.44 -7.19
CA ILE A 13 13.32 -11.23 -8.01
C ILE A 13 14.62 -10.51 -7.66
N SER A 14 15.05 -9.54 -8.48
CA SER A 14 16.17 -8.66 -8.12
C SER A 14 15.75 -7.61 -7.09
N LEU A 15 16.72 -7.11 -6.32
CA LEU A 15 16.48 -6.06 -5.31
C LEU A 15 15.94 -4.77 -5.97
N THR A 16 16.49 -4.42 -7.12
CA THR A 16 16.11 -3.23 -7.89
C THR A 16 14.67 -3.34 -8.40
N GLU A 17 14.25 -4.52 -8.85
CA GLU A 17 12.88 -4.77 -9.30
C GLU A 17 11.87 -4.67 -8.14
N LEU A 18 12.22 -5.21 -6.95
CA LEU A 18 11.36 -5.07 -5.76
C LEU A 18 11.17 -3.60 -5.36
N ILE A 19 12.24 -2.81 -5.38
CA ILE A 19 12.20 -1.37 -5.08
C ILE A 19 11.37 -0.62 -6.13
N ALA A 20 11.57 -0.91 -7.41
CA ALA A 20 10.80 -0.29 -8.49
C ALA A 20 9.29 -0.56 -8.34
N ARG A 21 8.90 -1.81 -8.04
CA ARG A 21 7.49 -2.18 -7.80
C ARG A 21 6.92 -1.51 -6.56
N ARG A 22 7.69 -1.41 -5.48
CA ARG A 22 7.31 -0.68 -4.26
C ARG A 22 7.05 0.79 -4.58
N ASP A 23 7.91 1.44 -5.36
CA ASP A 23 7.77 2.86 -5.70
C ASP A 23 6.54 3.12 -6.56
N VAL A 24 6.26 2.24 -7.53
CA VAL A 24 5.04 2.30 -8.34
C VAL A 24 3.80 2.15 -7.46
N TYR A 25 3.81 1.20 -6.53
CA TYR A 25 2.72 0.98 -5.57
C TYR A 25 2.51 2.19 -4.66
N SER A 26 3.58 2.73 -4.08
CA SER A 26 3.57 3.90 -3.18
C SER A 26 3.03 5.14 -3.89
N ARG A 27 3.47 5.40 -5.13
CA ARG A 27 2.96 6.52 -5.95
C ARG A 27 1.47 6.36 -6.27
N ARG A 28 1.00 5.14 -6.55
CA ARG A 28 -0.41 4.89 -6.86
C ARG A 28 -1.30 5.13 -5.65
N ILE A 29 -0.90 4.64 -4.48
CA ILE A 29 -1.64 4.88 -3.23
C ILE A 29 -1.57 6.34 -2.82
N GLY A 30 -0.41 6.98 -2.97
CA GLY A 30 -0.25 8.41 -2.70
C GLY A 30 -1.20 9.27 -3.55
N ARG A 31 -1.34 8.97 -4.85
CA ARG A 31 -2.30 9.68 -5.72
C ARG A 31 -3.74 9.42 -5.32
N VAL A 32 -4.14 8.16 -5.14
CA VAL A 32 -5.53 7.83 -4.78
C VAL A 32 -5.90 8.39 -3.41
N GLY A 33 -4.99 8.28 -2.43
CA GLY A 33 -5.15 8.87 -1.11
C GLY A 33 -5.23 10.39 -1.17
N GLY A 34 -4.34 11.03 -1.93
CA GLY A 34 -4.36 12.47 -2.16
C GLY A 34 -5.67 12.95 -2.80
N THR A 35 -6.13 12.30 -3.88
CA THR A 35 -7.41 12.62 -4.51
C THR A 35 -8.58 12.42 -3.55
N SER A 36 -8.57 11.33 -2.76
CA SER A 36 -9.64 11.07 -1.78
C SER A 36 -9.66 12.11 -0.66
N MET A 37 -8.49 12.60 -0.24
CA MET A 37 -8.37 13.70 0.73
C MET A 37 -8.91 15.01 0.15
N VAL A 38 -8.52 15.36 -1.08
CA VAL A 38 -9.05 16.57 -1.74
C VAL A 38 -10.56 16.51 -1.84
N LEU A 39 -11.13 15.39 -2.29
CA LEU A 39 -12.58 15.21 -2.36
C LEU A 39 -13.24 15.36 -0.98
N LEU A 40 -12.65 14.75 0.06
CA LEU A 40 -13.17 14.82 1.43
C LEU A 40 -13.17 16.27 1.95
N PHE A 41 -12.06 16.99 1.78
CA PHE A 41 -11.95 18.39 2.21
C PHE A 41 -12.88 19.31 1.41
N SER A 42 -12.99 19.13 0.09
CA SER A 42 -13.95 19.89 -0.73
C SER A 42 -15.39 19.67 -0.26
N PHE A 43 -15.75 18.43 0.07
CA PHE A 43 -17.08 18.11 0.58
C PHE A 43 -17.35 18.68 1.98
N LEU A 44 -16.35 18.64 2.88
CA LEU A 44 -16.43 19.24 4.21
C LEU A 44 -16.57 20.77 4.13
N PHE A 45 -15.78 21.43 3.28
CA PHE A 45 -15.89 22.87 3.04
C PHE A 45 -17.26 23.24 2.46
N GLY A 46 -17.77 22.44 1.52
CA GLY A 46 -19.12 22.59 1.00
C GLY A 46 -20.18 22.50 2.10
N ASN A 47 -20.07 21.52 3.00
CA ASN A 47 -20.98 21.38 4.15
C ASN A 47 -20.89 22.58 5.11
N PHE A 48 -19.69 23.07 5.41
CA PHE A 48 -19.52 24.23 6.28
C PHE A 48 -20.20 25.48 5.70
N PHE A 49 -20.00 25.73 4.40
CA PHE A 49 -20.65 26.84 3.71
C PHE A 49 -22.16 26.66 3.64
N LEU A 50 -22.62 25.43 3.39
CA LEU A 50 -24.03 25.10 3.32
C LEU A 50 -24.72 25.29 4.66
N ILE A 51 -24.14 24.83 5.78
CA ILE A 51 -24.68 25.05 7.13
C ILE A 51 -24.74 26.54 7.45
N ARG A 52 -23.70 27.31 7.14
CA ARG A 52 -23.68 28.76 7.38
C ARG A 52 -24.72 29.51 6.54
N TRP A 53 -24.96 29.06 5.31
CA TRP A 53 -26.05 29.57 4.48
C TRP A 53 -27.40 29.16 5.07
N LEU A 54 -27.51 27.94 5.58
CA LEU A 54 -28.70 27.39 6.22
C LEU A 54 -29.10 28.15 7.49
N GLU A 55 -28.13 28.50 8.33
CA GLU A 55 -28.33 29.28 9.57
C GLU A 55 -28.86 30.70 9.31
N ARG A 56 -28.73 31.21 8.07
CA ARG A 56 -29.27 32.51 7.70
C ARG A 56 -30.79 32.50 7.58
N ASP A 57 -31.41 31.34 7.38
CA ASP A 57 -32.87 31.17 7.30
C ASP A 57 -33.42 30.54 8.59
N GLU A 58 -34.11 31.34 9.40
CA GLU A 58 -34.60 30.97 10.75
C GLU A 58 -35.72 29.91 10.76
N LYS A 59 -36.27 29.53 9.59
CA LYS A 59 -37.39 28.58 9.45
C LYS A 59 -36.98 27.34 8.66
N MET A 60 -36.06 26.56 9.20
CA MET A 60 -35.64 25.31 8.59
C MET A 60 -36.52 24.13 9.01
N PRO A 61 -37.06 23.35 8.05
CA PRO A 61 -37.80 22.14 8.38
C PRO A 61 -36.85 20.97 8.71
N ASN A 62 -37.15 20.24 9.79
CA ASN A 62 -36.30 19.17 10.36
C ASN A 62 -35.88 18.07 9.37
N TRP A 63 -36.65 17.83 8.30
CA TRP A 63 -36.30 16.83 7.29
C TRP A 63 -35.03 17.20 6.51
N LEU A 64 -34.74 18.49 6.34
CA LEU A 64 -33.57 18.93 5.59
C LEU A 64 -32.27 18.61 6.34
N ALA A 65 -32.28 18.74 7.67
CA ALA A 65 -31.18 18.31 8.52
C ALA A 65 -30.96 16.79 8.43
N ALA A 66 -32.04 16.00 8.44
CA ALA A 66 -31.95 14.55 8.28
C ALA A 66 -31.33 14.16 6.92
N VAL A 67 -31.72 14.83 5.83
CA VAL A 67 -31.11 14.61 4.50
C VAL A 67 -29.62 14.96 4.52
N GLY A 68 -29.22 16.07 5.14
CA GLY A 68 -27.82 16.45 5.27
C GLY A 68 -26.97 15.38 5.99
N VAL A 69 -27.49 14.83 7.10
CA VAL A 69 -26.83 13.76 7.84
C VAL A 69 -26.71 12.48 7.00
N VAL A 70 -27.76 12.07 6.30
CA VAL A 70 -27.73 10.88 5.42
C VAL A 70 -26.72 11.06 4.27
N VAL A 71 -26.67 12.25 3.66
CA VAL A 71 -25.71 12.57 2.59
C VAL A 71 -24.27 12.56 3.13
N LEU A 72 -24.03 13.10 4.32
CA LEU A 72 -22.72 13.06 4.97
C LEU A 72 -22.26 11.63 5.25
N PHE A 73 -23.12 10.80 5.87
CA PHE A 73 -22.77 9.41 6.17
C PHE A 73 -22.55 8.59 4.91
N SER A 74 -23.45 8.68 3.93
CA SER A 74 -23.29 7.96 2.66
C SER A 74 -22.00 8.36 1.94
N TYR A 75 -21.62 9.63 1.98
CA TYR A 75 -20.35 10.11 1.43
C TYR A 75 -19.14 9.52 2.18
N LEU A 76 -19.15 9.54 3.52
CA LEU A 76 -18.05 8.99 4.32
C LEU A 76 -17.87 7.48 4.10
N PHE A 77 -18.96 6.72 4.13
CA PHE A 77 -18.92 5.28 3.87
C PHE A 77 -18.51 4.99 2.43
N GLY A 78 -19.01 5.76 1.46
CA GLY A 78 -18.62 5.64 0.05
C GLY A 78 -17.14 5.92 -0.18
N ASN A 79 -16.60 6.99 0.42
CA ASN A 79 -15.19 7.36 0.33
C ASN A 79 -14.29 6.27 0.96
N MET A 80 -14.65 5.77 2.14
CA MET A 80 -13.93 4.68 2.79
C MET A 80 -13.97 3.39 1.96
N PHE A 81 -15.13 3.03 1.42
CA PHE A 81 -15.27 1.86 0.56
C PHE A 81 -14.44 1.99 -0.73
N PHE A 82 -14.44 3.17 -1.35
CA PHE A 82 -13.63 3.48 -2.52
C PHE A 82 -12.13 3.35 -2.24
N LEU A 83 -11.65 3.86 -1.10
CA LEU A 83 -10.26 3.72 -0.67
C LEU A 83 -9.88 2.24 -0.48
N LEU A 84 -10.70 1.47 0.23
CA LEU A 84 -10.45 0.05 0.48
C LEU A 84 -10.43 -0.76 -0.82
N TRP A 85 -11.35 -0.48 -1.74
CA TRP A 85 -11.38 -1.16 -3.04
C TRP A 85 -10.14 -0.81 -3.86
N ASN A 86 -9.78 0.46 -3.95
CA ASN A 86 -8.57 0.86 -4.68
C ASN A 86 -7.30 0.26 -4.06
N HIS A 87 -7.22 0.17 -2.74
CA HIS A 87 -6.11 -0.50 -2.06
C HIS A 87 -6.03 -1.98 -2.46
N LYS A 88 -7.16 -2.72 -2.37
CA LYS A 88 -7.22 -4.13 -2.81
C LYS A 88 -6.89 -4.32 -4.29
N LYS A 89 -7.31 -3.38 -5.16
CA LYS A 89 -7.02 -3.43 -6.59
C LYS A 89 -5.53 -3.14 -6.86
N ALA A 90 -4.95 -2.17 -6.16
CA ALA A 90 -3.55 -1.83 -6.27
C ALA A 90 -2.64 -2.98 -5.81
N THR A 91 -2.93 -3.61 -4.67
CA THR A 91 -2.14 -4.74 -4.16
C THR A 91 -2.13 -5.92 -5.14
N LYS A 92 -3.29 -6.25 -5.72
CA LYS A 92 -3.39 -7.29 -6.75
C LYS A 92 -2.64 -6.92 -8.03
N SER A 93 -2.77 -5.68 -8.50
CA SER A 93 -2.13 -5.26 -9.76
C SER A 93 -0.60 -5.21 -9.70
N CYS A 94 -0.01 -5.00 -8.52
CA CYS A 94 1.44 -4.88 -8.39
C CYS A 94 2.13 -6.21 -8.04
N ASN A 95 1.39 -7.32 -7.88
CA ASN A 95 1.92 -8.66 -7.58
C ASN A 95 2.90 -8.69 -6.37
N LEU A 96 2.74 -7.81 -5.38
CA LEU A 96 3.52 -7.85 -4.12
C LEU A 96 2.91 -8.88 -3.16
N GLN A 97 2.94 -10.16 -3.52
CA GLN A 97 2.56 -11.27 -2.65
C GLN A 97 3.70 -12.27 -2.57
N CYS A 98 3.94 -12.79 -1.36
CA CYS A 98 4.97 -13.79 -1.17
C CYS A 98 4.54 -15.10 -1.84
N PRO A 99 5.38 -15.75 -2.67
CA PRO A 99 5.03 -17.01 -3.30
C PRO A 99 4.87 -18.16 -2.29
N HIS A 100 5.57 -18.09 -1.15
CA HIS A 100 5.58 -19.16 -0.15
C HIS A 100 4.41 -19.10 0.84
N CYS A 101 3.97 -17.89 1.22
CA CYS A 101 2.91 -17.73 2.23
C CYS A 101 1.69 -16.93 1.76
N ALA A 102 1.68 -16.49 0.49
CA ALA A 102 0.65 -15.66 -0.13
C ALA A 102 0.33 -14.33 0.60
N LYS A 103 1.11 -13.98 1.64
CA LYS A 103 0.90 -12.73 2.37
C LYS A 103 1.34 -11.53 1.52
N PRO A 104 0.60 -10.41 1.57
CA PRO A 104 0.94 -9.23 0.81
C PRO A 104 2.20 -8.56 1.39
N LEU A 105 3.23 -8.42 0.57
CA LEU A 105 4.39 -7.57 0.84
C LEU A 105 4.05 -6.11 0.57
N THR A 106 2.87 -5.64 0.98
CA THR A 106 2.52 -4.22 0.91
C THR A 106 2.57 -3.57 2.28
N ASP A 107 2.81 -4.37 3.32
CA ASP A 107 2.85 -3.93 4.68
C ASP A 107 4.11 -3.09 4.94
N LYS A 108 3.96 -2.02 5.74
CA LYS A 108 5.04 -1.06 6.01
C LYS A 108 6.25 -1.72 6.67
N ILE A 109 6.08 -2.87 7.31
CA ILE A 109 7.12 -3.60 8.04
C ILE A 109 7.70 -4.73 7.19
N LEU A 110 6.87 -5.41 6.39
CA LEU A 110 7.28 -6.60 5.62
C LEU A 110 8.19 -6.26 4.43
N ILE A 111 7.97 -5.12 3.75
CA ILE A 111 8.84 -4.68 2.64
C ILE A 111 10.25 -4.32 3.12
N PRO A 112 10.45 -3.46 4.13
CA PRO A 112 11.79 -3.12 4.60
C PRO A 112 12.57 -4.33 5.08
N VAL A 113 11.91 -5.27 5.77
CA VAL A 113 12.53 -6.53 6.19
C VAL A 113 12.98 -7.35 4.99
N ALA A 114 12.15 -7.46 3.94
CA ALA A 114 12.56 -8.13 2.72
C ALA A 114 13.74 -7.43 2.03
N ILE A 115 13.74 -6.10 1.95
CA ILE A 115 14.83 -5.31 1.38
C ILE A 115 16.14 -5.47 2.18
N ALA A 116 16.07 -5.62 3.51
CA ALA A 116 17.23 -5.69 4.38
C ALA A 116 17.81 -7.11 4.56
N THR A 117 16.99 -8.13 4.36
CA THR A 117 17.37 -9.53 4.63
C THR A 117 17.38 -10.41 3.38
N GLY A 118 16.78 -9.95 2.27
CA GLY A 118 16.54 -10.75 1.08
C GLY A 118 15.41 -11.78 1.23
N ARG A 119 14.76 -11.85 2.40
CA ARG A 119 13.80 -12.89 2.78
C ARG A 119 12.46 -12.32 3.21
N CYS A 120 11.40 -13.12 3.10
CA CYS A 120 10.08 -12.72 3.56
C CYS A 120 10.07 -12.51 5.08
N GLY A 121 9.71 -11.32 5.56
CA GLY A 121 9.61 -11.03 7.00
C GLY A 121 8.52 -11.82 7.76
N ASN A 122 7.70 -12.62 7.06
CA ASN A 122 6.70 -13.48 7.70
C ASN A 122 7.08 -14.97 7.69
N CYS A 123 7.52 -15.53 6.56
CA CYS A 123 7.84 -16.95 6.44
C CYS A 123 9.33 -17.26 6.28
N GLY A 124 10.20 -16.26 6.15
CA GLY A 124 11.64 -16.44 5.98
C GLY A 124 12.09 -16.98 4.61
N GLY A 125 11.15 -17.22 3.68
CA GLY A 125 11.45 -17.69 2.32
C GLY A 125 12.26 -16.66 1.53
N LEU A 126 13.15 -17.13 0.66
CA LEU A 126 14.00 -16.28 -0.18
C LEU A 126 13.15 -15.52 -1.21
N LEU A 127 13.31 -14.20 -1.26
CA LEU A 127 12.56 -13.33 -2.18
C LEU A 127 13.47 -12.59 -3.16
N ILE A 128 14.70 -12.29 -2.75
CA ILE A 128 15.66 -11.51 -3.53
C ILE A 128 16.88 -12.39 -3.84
N ILE A 129 17.23 -12.50 -5.12
CA ILE A 129 18.35 -13.34 -5.56
C ILE A 129 19.72 -12.63 -5.38
N ASP A 130 19.76 -11.31 -5.53
CA ASP A 130 20.98 -10.49 -5.52
C ASP A 130 21.26 -9.83 -4.16
N HIS A 131 20.76 -10.40 -3.06
CA HIS A 131 20.87 -9.74 -1.76
C HIS A 131 22.29 -9.95 -1.17
N PRO A 132 22.97 -8.91 -0.65
CA PRO A 132 24.32 -9.07 -0.10
C PRO A 132 24.38 -10.05 1.08
N ASN A 133 23.30 -10.15 1.87
CA ASN A 133 23.18 -11.13 2.97
C ASN A 133 22.69 -12.53 2.55
N SER A 134 22.38 -12.80 1.28
CA SER A 134 22.04 -14.17 0.84
C SER A 134 23.25 -15.04 0.51
N GLN A 135 24.46 -14.46 0.50
CA GLN A 135 25.70 -15.21 0.55
C GLN A 135 26.07 -15.47 2.03
N GLU A 136 25.60 -16.58 2.58
CA GLU A 136 26.24 -17.16 3.77
C GLU A 136 27.69 -17.54 3.36
N PRO A 137 28.70 -17.33 4.22
CA PRO A 137 30.08 -17.60 3.87
C PRO A 137 30.26 -19.09 3.63
N ASP A 138 30.86 -19.43 2.49
CA ASP A 138 31.34 -20.77 2.21
C ASP A 138 32.32 -21.21 3.30
N ASN A 139 31.83 -21.97 4.28
CA ASN A 139 32.64 -22.57 5.33
C ASN A 139 33.26 -23.90 4.86
N SER A 140 33.67 -23.96 3.59
CA SER A 140 34.51 -25.03 3.01
C SER A 140 36.01 -24.80 3.27
N GLY A 141 36.35 -24.00 4.29
CA GLY A 141 37.72 -23.68 4.68
C GLY A 141 38.10 -24.21 6.06
N ASN A 142 37.69 -25.43 6.40
CA ASN A 142 38.18 -26.11 7.61
C ASN A 142 39.26 -27.13 7.22
N ARG A 143 40.37 -27.11 7.96
CA ARG A 143 41.48 -28.10 8.03
C ARG A 143 42.66 -27.94 7.07
N LEU A 144 43.59 -27.04 7.39
CA LEU A 144 45.04 -27.26 7.19
C LEU A 144 45.81 -26.23 8.02
N GLY A 145 46.51 -26.70 9.07
CA GLY A 145 47.41 -25.84 9.86
C GLY A 145 47.27 -25.94 11.38
N ARG A 146 47.24 -27.15 11.95
CA ARG A 146 47.69 -27.37 13.33
C ARG A 146 48.57 -28.62 13.38
N ALA A 147 49.73 -28.47 12.78
CA ALA A 147 51.00 -29.07 13.12
C ALA A 147 51.95 -27.86 13.00
N GLU A 148 52.78 -27.47 13.97
CA GLU A 148 53.56 -28.21 14.97
C GLU A 148 53.77 -27.33 16.21
#